data_AF-A0AAT9E2C2-F1
#
_entry.id   AF-A0AAT9E2C2-F1
#
_cell.length_a   1.000
_cell.length_b   1.000
_cell.length_c   1.000
_cell.angle_alpha   90.00
_cell.angle_beta   90.00
_cell.angle_gamma   90.00
#
_symmetry.space_group_name_H-M   'P 1'
#
loop_
_entity.id
_entity.type
_entity.pdbx_description
1 polymer ?
#
loop_
_entity_poly.entity_id
_entity_poly.type
_entity_poly.pdbx_seq_one_letter_code
_entity_poly.pdbx_strand_id
1 'polypeptide(L)'
;MKIDIFSECTYTIIGIRQLINQTWSEKNTPADFNRRRVCFIDVTLANFEARYRDEYANPKTYKIVIITDCPHEMVIVDNKTIILSNLISLSRFSHLIGDLYTRYSHYTEPPQLSRRESLFLSEWSTGKSLTDISNAMNIRNKTANHYKSRIMKKLGASRIKPLLHITRVRCLTDRLNIKINKE
;
A
#
# COMPACT_ATOMS: atom_id res chain seq x y z
N MET A 1 20.13 5.75 -6.02
CA MET A 1 19.01 4.89 -5.58
C MET A 1 18.61 3.97 -6.72
N LYS A 2 18.45 2.66 -6.49
CA LYS A 2 18.01 1.73 -7.55
C LYS A 2 16.48 1.68 -7.60
N ILE A 3 15.91 1.82 -8.79
CA ILE A 3 14.48 1.60 -9.03
C ILE A 3 14.29 0.33 -9.82
N ASP A 4 13.49 -0.57 -9.25
CA ASP A 4 12.99 -1.73 -9.96
C ASP A 4 11.47 -1.64 -10.07
N ILE A 5 10.93 -1.88 -11.26
CA ILE A 5 9.49 -1.81 -11.55
C ILE A 5 9.06 -3.18 -12.07
N PHE A 6 8.10 -3.78 -11.40
CA PHE A 6 7.53 -5.08 -11.71
C PHE A 6 6.07 -4.89 -12.15
N SER A 7 5.84 -4.90 -13.45
CA SER A 7 4.50 -4.85 -14.05
C SER A 7 4.54 -5.61 -15.37
N GLU A 8 3.43 -6.25 -15.74
CA GLU A 8 3.25 -6.81 -17.08
C GLU A 8 2.82 -5.74 -18.09
N CYS A 9 2.42 -4.55 -17.62
CA CYS A 9 2.03 -3.43 -18.45
C CYS A 9 3.26 -2.57 -18.82
N THR A 10 3.65 -2.62 -20.10
CA THR A 10 4.75 -1.82 -20.64
C THR A 10 4.53 -0.32 -20.45
N TYR A 11 3.29 0.17 -20.60
CA TYR A 11 2.96 1.58 -20.38
C TYR A 11 3.18 2.01 -18.93
N THR A 12 2.81 1.18 -17.95
CA THR A 12 3.07 1.43 -16.53
C THR A 12 4.57 1.54 -16.28
N ILE A 13 5.37 0.62 -16.83
CA ILE A 13 6.83 0.64 -16.67
C ILE A 13 7.43 1.92 -17.25
N ILE A 14 7.10 2.26 -18.50
CA ILE A 14 7.65 3.43 -19.18
C ILE A 14 7.22 4.72 -18.48
N GLY A 15 5.94 4.85 -18.17
CA GLY A 15 5.38 6.05 -17.53
C GLY A 15 6.00 6.32 -16.16
N ILE A 16 6.09 5.30 -15.30
CA ILE A 16 6.74 5.43 -13.99
C ILE A 16 8.21 5.82 -14.15
N ARG A 17 8.96 5.17 -15.06
CA ARG A 17 10.37 5.53 -15.31
C ARG A 17 10.53 6.98 -15.75
N GLN A 18 9.70 7.44 -16.67
CA GLN A 18 9.76 8.79 -17.18
C GLN A 18 9.49 9.82 -16.08
N LEU A 19 8.45 9.61 -15.27
CA LEU A 19 8.11 10.51 -14.17
C LEU A 19 9.20 10.56 -13.10
N ILE A 20 9.80 9.40 -12.80
CA ILE A 20 10.95 9.32 -11.90
C ILE A 20 12.12 10.11 -12.47
N ASN A 21 12.48 9.90 -13.72
CA ASN A 21 13.60 10.60 -14.37
C ASN A 21 13.40 12.11 -14.36
N GLN A 22 12.21 12.61 -14.69
CA GLN A 22 11.88 14.03 -14.67
C GLN A 22 11.99 14.62 -13.25
N THR A 23 11.41 13.93 -12.26
CA THR A 23 11.41 14.40 -10.87
C THR A 23 12.81 14.34 -10.24
N TRP A 24 13.66 13.43 -10.69
CA TRP A 24 15.00 13.21 -10.14
C TRP A 24 16.10 13.98 -10.84
N SER A 25 15.97 14.26 -12.14
CA SER A 25 16.93 15.13 -12.85
C SER A 25 17.02 16.52 -12.22
N GLU A 26 15.97 16.93 -11.50
CA GLU A 26 15.88 18.23 -10.82
C GLU A 26 16.49 18.24 -9.41
N LYS A 27 16.91 17.09 -8.84
CA LYS A 27 17.34 16.98 -7.44
C LYS A 27 18.73 16.36 -7.29
N ASN A 28 19.58 16.95 -6.44
CA ASN A 28 20.90 16.43 -6.10
C ASN A 28 20.79 15.23 -5.15
N THR A 29 21.40 14.09 -5.53
CA THR A 29 21.25 12.82 -4.79
C THR A 29 22.18 12.77 -3.59
N PRO A 30 21.68 12.60 -2.35
CA PRO A 30 22.57 12.40 -1.21
C PRO A 30 23.42 11.13 -1.42
N ALA A 31 24.71 11.18 -1.10
CA ALA A 31 25.67 10.11 -1.40
C ALA A 31 25.26 8.71 -0.87
N ASP A 32 24.64 8.64 0.31
CA ASP A 32 24.15 7.40 0.93
C ASP A 32 22.97 6.75 0.21
N PHE A 33 22.25 7.50 -0.64
CA PHE A 33 21.05 7.02 -1.34
C PHE A 33 21.37 6.09 -2.50
N ASN A 34 22.63 5.93 -2.90
CA ASN A 34 23.01 5.03 -3.97
C ASN A 34 22.90 3.54 -3.63
N ARG A 35 22.84 3.18 -2.35
CA ARG A 35 22.76 1.76 -1.91
C ARG A 35 21.34 1.26 -1.62
N ARG A 36 20.34 2.15 -1.62
CA ARG A 36 18.94 1.80 -1.31
C ARG A 36 18.15 1.52 -2.58
N ARG A 37 17.19 0.60 -2.48
CA ARG A 37 16.31 0.18 -3.57
C ARG A 37 14.86 0.56 -3.27
N VAL A 38 14.15 1.10 -4.25
CA VAL A 38 12.70 1.27 -4.21
C VAL A 38 12.08 0.40 -5.29
N CYS A 39 11.09 -0.41 -4.89
CA CYS A 39 10.44 -1.37 -5.76
C CYS A 39 9.01 -0.90 -6.05
N PHE A 40 8.66 -0.78 -7.31
CA PHE A 40 7.27 -0.62 -7.74
C PHE A 40 6.73 -2.00 -8.14
N ILE A 41 5.62 -2.43 -7.57
CA ILE A 41 5.01 -3.73 -7.87
C ILE A 41 3.56 -3.51 -8.25
N ASP A 42 3.20 -3.86 -9.48
CA ASP A 42 1.83 -3.86 -9.94
C ASP A 42 1.05 -4.99 -9.25
N VAL A 43 -0.11 -4.66 -8.66
CA VAL A 43 -0.97 -5.63 -7.99
C VAL A 43 -1.51 -6.70 -8.95
N THR A 44 -1.52 -6.41 -10.25
CA THR A 44 -1.97 -7.32 -11.31
C THR A 44 -0.91 -8.32 -11.76
N LEU A 45 0.35 -8.17 -11.33
CA LEU A 45 1.44 -9.08 -11.64
C LEU A 45 1.09 -10.53 -11.26
N ALA A 46 1.25 -11.50 -12.17
CA ALA A 46 0.83 -12.88 -11.94
C ALA A 46 1.41 -13.51 -10.66
N ASN A 47 2.68 -13.21 -10.35
CA ASN A 47 3.36 -13.67 -9.14
C ASN A 47 3.48 -12.59 -8.05
N PHE A 48 2.53 -11.64 -8.00
CA PHE A 48 2.51 -10.49 -7.09
C PHE A 48 2.90 -10.85 -5.66
N GLU A 49 2.25 -11.84 -5.05
CA GLU A 49 2.51 -12.16 -3.64
C GLU A 49 3.91 -12.69 -3.38
N ALA A 50 4.44 -13.53 -4.27
CA ALA A 50 5.80 -14.04 -4.15
C ALA A 50 6.80 -12.89 -4.29
N ARG A 51 6.63 -12.05 -5.32
CA ARG A 51 7.46 -10.87 -5.55
C ARG A 51 7.41 -9.91 -4.36
N TYR A 52 6.22 -9.65 -3.81
CA TYR A 52 6.06 -8.79 -2.63
C TYR A 52 6.83 -9.35 -1.43
N ARG A 53 6.69 -10.65 -1.14
CA ARG A 53 7.42 -11.31 -0.03
C ARG A 53 8.93 -11.19 -0.19
N ASP A 54 9.46 -11.48 -1.39
CA ASP A 54 10.90 -11.43 -1.65
C ASP A 54 11.46 -10.02 -1.43
N GLU A 55 10.74 -9.00 -1.93
CA GLU A 55 11.15 -7.60 -1.77
C GLU A 55 11.00 -7.08 -0.34
N TYR A 56 9.98 -7.56 0.37
CA TYR A 56 9.76 -7.22 1.78
C TYR A 56 10.85 -7.80 2.68
N ALA A 57 11.31 -9.03 2.43
CA ALA A 57 12.41 -9.65 3.16
C ALA A 57 13.80 -9.09 2.76
N ASN A 58 13.92 -8.48 1.58
CA ASN A 58 15.21 -7.97 1.10
C ASN A 58 15.68 -6.74 1.92
N PRO A 59 16.86 -6.82 2.58
CA PRO A 59 17.37 -5.74 3.43
C PRO A 59 17.82 -4.50 2.64
N LYS A 60 18.09 -4.64 1.33
CA LYS A 60 18.44 -3.52 0.45
C LYS A 60 17.20 -2.75 -0.04
N THR A 61 16.03 -3.37 0.04
CA THR A 61 14.75 -2.74 -0.33
C THR A 61 14.33 -1.79 0.79
N TYR A 62 14.40 -0.49 0.50
CA TYR A 62 14.04 0.59 1.40
C TYR A 62 12.52 0.83 1.41
N LYS A 63 11.91 0.85 0.23
CA LYS A 63 10.46 1.06 0.06
C LYS A 63 9.89 0.19 -1.05
N ILE A 64 8.64 -0.21 -0.86
CA ILE A 64 7.80 -0.94 -1.80
C ILE A 64 6.58 -0.08 -2.07
N VAL A 65 6.35 0.23 -3.34
CA VAL A 65 5.19 0.98 -3.82
C VAL A 65 4.34 0.01 -4.64
N ILE A 66 3.17 -0.33 -4.15
CA ILE A 66 2.22 -1.20 -4.83
C ILE A 66 1.34 -0.33 -5.72
N ILE A 67 1.35 -0.62 -7.02
CA ILE A 67 0.53 0.09 -8.00
C ILE A 67 -0.78 -0.66 -8.19
N THR A 68 -1.91 0.05 -8.12
CA THR A 68 -3.24 -0.54 -8.36
C THR A 68 -4.00 0.24 -9.42
N ASP A 69 -4.88 -0.45 -10.16
CA ASP A 69 -5.79 0.11 -11.16
C ASP A 69 -7.04 0.77 -10.56
N CYS A 70 -7.12 0.85 -9.22
CA CYS A 70 -8.32 1.25 -8.52
C CYS A 70 -8.19 2.70 -8.02
N PRO A 71 -9.20 3.57 -8.19
CA PRO A 71 -9.15 4.92 -7.64
C PRO A 71 -9.15 4.87 -6.10
N HIS A 72 -8.07 5.36 -5.48
CA HIS A 72 -7.96 5.55 -4.03
C HIS A 72 -6.88 6.59 -3.71
N GLU A 73 -7.00 7.16 -2.52
CA GLU A 73 -5.94 8.00 -1.95
C GLU A 73 -4.70 7.14 -1.63
N MET A 74 -3.51 7.73 -1.59
CA MET A 74 -2.30 6.99 -1.21
C MET A 74 -2.46 6.38 0.19
N VAL A 75 -2.11 5.10 0.32
CA VAL A 75 -2.25 4.36 1.59
C VAL A 75 -0.89 3.88 2.07
N ILE A 76 -0.51 4.27 3.27
CA ILE A 76 0.68 3.76 3.95
C ILE A 76 0.26 2.49 4.68
N VAL A 77 0.86 1.35 4.31
CA VAL A 77 0.56 0.07 4.95
C VAL A 77 1.44 -0.13 6.18
N ASP A 78 2.71 0.25 6.07
CA ASP A 78 3.70 0.25 7.14
C ASP A 78 4.91 1.13 6.76
N ASN A 79 6.00 1.00 7.51
CA ASN A 79 7.23 1.75 7.27
C ASN A 79 7.93 1.40 5.94
N LYS A 80 7.60 0.28 5.28
CA LYS A 80 8.25 -0.19 4.05
C LYS A 80 7.32 -0.12 2.84
N THR A 81 6.00 -0.15 3.03
CA THR A 81 5.02 -0.42 2.00
C THR A 81 3.99 0.69 1.88
N ILE A 82 3.81 1.17 0.65
CA ILE A 82 2.83 2.17 0.25
C ILE A 82 2.00 1.59 -0.89
N ILE A 83 0.70 1.89 -0.93
CA ILE A 83 -0.19 1.54 -2.03
C ILE A 83 -0.59 2.84 -2.73
N LEU A 84 -0.45 2.84 -4.05
CA LEU A 84 -0.71 3.98 -4.91
C LEU A 84 -1.62 3.56 -6.07
N SER A 85 -2.64 4.38 -6.32
CA SER A 85 -3.47 4.25 -7.51
C SER A 85 -2.70 4.75 -8.73
N ASN A 86 -2.74 4.03 -9.84
CA ASN A 86 -2.21 4.50 -11.12
C ASN A 86 -3.01 5.70 -11.69
N LEU A 87 -4.13 6.06 -11.06
CA LEU A 87 -4.97 7.22 -11.38
C LEU A 87 -4.63 8.46 -10.55
N ILE A 88 -3.57 8.41 -9.74
CA ILE A 88 -3.10 9.58 -8.98
C ILE A 88 -2.65 10.70 -9.93
N SER A 89 -2.85 11.96 -9.55
CA SER A 89 -2.34 13.09 -10.35
C SER A 89 -0.81 13.07 -10.43
N LEU A 90 -0.27 13.52 -11.57
CA LEU A 90 1.18 13.62 -11.78
C LEU A 90 1.87 14.46 -10.70
N SER A 91 1.25 15.57 -10.30
CA SER A 91 1.76 16.42 -9.23
C SER A 91 1.96 15.64 -7.92
N ARG A 92 0.96 14.87 -7.49
CA ARG A 92 1.03 14.07 -6.25
C ARG A 92 2.02 12.92 -6.39
N PHE A 93 2.12 12.32 -7.57
CA PHE A 93 3.16 11.32 -7.85
C PHE A 93 4.57 11.93 -7.71
N SER A 94 4.84 13.07 -8.34
CA SER A 94 6.13 13.76 -8.23
C SER A 94 6.47 14.16 -6.79
N HIS A 95 5.49 14.61 -6.00
CA HIS A 95 5.69 14.85 -4.57
C HIS A 95 6.11 13.58 -3.84
N LEU A 96 5.39 12.46 -4.02
CA LEU A 96 5.76 11.17 -3.42
C LEU A 96 7.17 10.74 -3.81
N ILE A 97 7.51 10.80 -5.09
CA ILE A 97 8.85 10.43 -5.59
C ILE A 97 9.93 11.32 -4.98
N GLY A 98 9.63 12.62 -4.80
CA GLY A 98 10.49 13.56 -4.09
C GLY A 98 10.67 13.21 -2.61
N ASP A 99 9.60 12.80 -1.92
CA ASP A 99 9.64 12.45 -0.51
C ASP A 99 10.38 11.14 -0.23
N LEU A 100 10.21 10.15 -1.12
CA LEU A 100 10.98 8.89 -1.09
C LEU A 100 12.49 9.13 -1.16
N TYR A 101 12.89 10.25 -1.75
CA TYR A 101 14.27 10.64 -1.97
C TYR A 101 14.88 11.47 -0.85
N THR A 102 14.09 12.29 -0.16
CA THR A 102 14.56 13.20 0.90
C THR A 102 14.60 12.56 2.28
N ARG A 103 14.49 11.22 2.36
CA ARG A 103 14.53 10.46 3.63
C ARG A 103 13.41 10.88 4.60
N TYR A 104 12.31 11.48 4.11
CA TYR A 104 11.30 12.03 4.99
C TYR A 104 10.40 10.96 5.62
N SER A 105 10.43 10.97 6.94
CA SER A 105 9.63 10.19 7.89
C SER A 105 8.16 10.65 7.97
N HIS A 106 7.65 11.49 7.07
CA HIS A 106 6.26 11.98 7.19
C HIS A 106 5.21 10.92 6.85
N TYR A 107 5.60 9.84 6.17
CA TYR A 107 4.75 8.69 5.89
C TYR A 107 5.03 7.53 6.85
N THR A 108 5.12 7.81 8.15
CA THR A 108 5.64 6.84 9.14
C THR A 108 4.60 6.00 9.83
N GLU A 109 3.36 6.49 9.98
CA GLU A 109 2.37 5.75 10.73
C GLU A 109 1.24 5.26 9.83
N PRO A 110 1.13 3.94 9.63
CA PRO A 110 -0.03 3.40 8.93
C PRO A 110 -1.29 3.66 9.78
N PRO A 111 -2.44 3.95 9.15
CA PRO A 111 -3.69 4.15 9.86
C PRO A 111 -4.02 2.90 10.70
N GLN A 112 -4.09 3.09 12.01
CA GLN A 112 -4.34 2.01 12.95
C GLN A 112 -5.83 1.70 13.03
N LEU A 113 -6.17 0.43 12.77
CA LEU A 113 -7.48 -0.12 13.05
C LEU A 113 -7.48 -0.65 14.48
N SER A 114 -8.51 -0.31 15.24
CA SER A 114 -8.77 -0.96 16.52
C SER A 114 -9.02 -2.45 16.32
N ARG A 115 -8.84 -3.26 17.38
CA ARG A 115 -9.11 -4.72 17.33
C ARG A 115 -10.49 -5.05 16.76
N ARG A 116 -11.52 -4.26 17.09
CA ARG A 116 -12.88 -4.44 16.56
C ARG A 116 -13.01 -4.04 15.09
N GLU A 117 -12.35 -2.97 14.65
CA GLU A 117 -12.32 -2.58 13.24
C GLU A 117 -11.56 -3.63 12.40
N SER A 118 -10.47 -4.19 12.90
CA SER A 118 -9.73 -5.27 12.22
C SER A 118 -10.56 -6.54 12.10
N LEU A 119 -11.27 -6.94 13.17
CA LEU A 119 -12.19 -8.08 13.12
C LEU A 119 -13.33 -7.84 12.11
N PHE A 120 -13.94 -6.65 12.15
CA PHE A 120 -14.97 -6.26 11.19
C PHE A 120 -14.45 -6.33 9.75
N LEU A 121 -13.26 -5.80 9.48
CA LEU A 121 -12.66 -5.82 8.15
C LEU A 121 -12.37 -7.24 7.68
N SER A 122 -11.89 -8.12 8.58
CA SER A 122 -11.67 -9.54 8.27
C SER A 122 -12.97 -10.21 7.83
N GLU A 123 -14.05 -10.06 8.60
CA GLU A 123 -15.37 -10.60 8.23
C GLU A 123 -15.88 -10.02 6.92
N TRP A 124 -15.79 -8.70 6.76
CA TRP A 124 -16.27 -8.01 5.56
C TRP A 124 -15.50 -8.39 4.29
N SER A 125 -14.20 -8.67 4.42
CA SER A 125 -13.36 -9.11 3.31
C SER A 125 -13.75 -10.48 2.73
N THR A 126 -14.52 -11.28 3.47
CA THR A 126 -15.07 -12.56 3.01
C THR A 126 -16.37 -12.42 2.20
N GLY A 127 -16.86 -11.19 2.00
CA GLY A 127 -18.10 -10.93 1.25
C GLY A 127 -19.38 -10.98 2.07
N LYS A 128 -19.30 -11.17 3.40
CA LYS A 128 -20.48 -11.15 4.29
C LYS A 128 -21.22 -9.81 4.23
N SER A 129 -22.55 -9.87 4.33
CA SER A 129 -23.37 -8.65 4.39
C SER A 129 -23.18 -7.93 5.73
N LEU A 130 -23.54 -6.64 5.80
CA LEU A 130 -23.47 -5.90 7.06
C LEU A 130 -24.35 -6.51 8.15
N THR A 131 -25.48 -7.11 7.76
CA THR A 131 -26.39 -7.80 8.67
C THR A 131 -25.73 -9.05 9.24
N ASP A 132 -25.08 -9.86 8.40
CA ASP A 132 -24.37 -11.07 8.84
C ASP A 132 -23.22 -10.73 9.79
N ILE A 133 -22.44 -9.69 9.46
CA ILE A 133 -21.34 -9.21 10.30
C ILE A 133 -21.89 -8.67 11.63
N SER A 134 -23.01 -7.95 11.60
CA SER A 134 -23.63 -7.42 12.81
C SER A 134 -24.04 -8.54 13.78
N ASN A 135 -24.61 -9.61 13.23
CA ASN A 135 -25.00 -10.80 13.99
C ASN A 135 -23.76 -11.53 14.52
N ALA A 136 -22.78 -11.80 13.66
CA ALA A 136 -21.56 -12.51 14.03
C ALA A 136 -20.73 -11.79 15.10
N MET A 137 -20.70 -10.45 15.05
CA MET A 137 -19.98 -9.63 16.04
C MET A 137 -20.83 -9.23 17.25
N ASN A 138 -22.11 -9.63 17.30
CA ASN A 138 -23.09 -9.19 18.29
C ASN A 138 -23.13 -7.65 18.47
N ILE A 139 -23.31 -6.92 17.36
CA ILE A 139 -23.42 -5.46 17.33
C ILE A 139 -24.67 -5.02 16.57
N ARG A 140 -25.14 -3.78 16.81
CA ARG A 140 -26.26 -3.21 16.04
C ARG A 140 -25.83 -2.92 14.59
N ASN A 141 -26.76 -3.02 13.64
CA ASN A 141 -26.57 -2.61 12.24
C ASN A 141 -26.03 -1.18 12.08
N LYS A 142 -26.45 -0.25 12.95
CA LYS A 142 -25.92 1.12 12.98
C LYS A 142 -24.42 1.15 13.32
N THR A 143 -23.98 0.31 14.24
CA THR A 143 -22.57 0.17 14.62
C THR A 143 -21.75 -0.46 13.51
N ALA A 144 -22.28 -1.49 12.83
CA ALA A 144 -21.65 -2.10 11.66
C ALA A 144 -21.43 -1.06 10.53
N ASN A 145 -22.43 -0.25 10.22
CA ASN A 145 -22.30 0.87 9.28
C ASN A 145 -21.26 1.90 9.73
N HIS A 146 -21.22 2.22 11.02
CA HIS A 146 -20.23 3.14 11.57
C HIS A 146 -18.80 2.61 11.41
N TYR A 147 -18.57 1.32 11.67
CA TYR A 147 -17.27 0.67 11.44
C TYR A 147 -16.88 0.69 9.97
N LYS A 148 -17.80 0.33 9.06
CA LYS A 148 -17.58 0.45 7.61
C LYS A 148 -17.10 1.84 7.22
N SER A 149 -17.82 2.89 7.60
CA SER A 149 -17.45 4.27 7.24
C SER A 149 -16.11 4.70 7.86
N ARG A 150 -15.83 4.33 9.12
CA ARG A 150 -14.55 4.64 9.77
C ARG A 150 -13.38 3.93 9.10
N ILE A 151 -13.52 2.65 8.78
CA ILE A 151 -12.48 1.86 8.11
C ILE A 151 -12.19 2.44 6.73
N MET A 152 -13.22 2.73 5.95
CA MET A 152 -13.08 3.36 4.62
C MET A 152 -12.31 4.69 4.72
N LYS A 153 -12.67 5.55 5.69
CA LYS A 153 -11.97 6.82 5.93
C LYS A 153 -10.52 6.60 6.35
N LYS A 154 -10.26 5.71 7.31
CA LYS A 154 -8.91 5.42 7.81
C LYS A 154 -8.00 4.88 6.71
N LEU A 155 -8.54 4.03 5.84
CA LEU A 155 -7.78 3.38 4.77
C LEU A 155 -7.79 4.18 3.46
N GLY A 156 -8.35 5.41 3.43
CA GLY A 156 -8.37 6.23 2.22
C GLY A 156 -9.16 5.60 1.05
N ALA A 157 -10.05 4.65 1.34
CA ALA A 157 -10.82 3.93 0.34
C ALA A 157 -12.18 4.60 0.13
N SER A 158 -12.51 4.90 -1.13
CA SER A 158 -13.83 5.41 -1.53
C SER A 158 -14.79 4.30 -1.96
N ARG A 159 -14.26 3.13 -2.35
CA ARG A 159 -15.02 1.96 -2.84
C ARG A 159 -14.47 0.64 -2.29
N ILE A 160 -15.26 -0.42 -2.41
CA ILE A 160 -14.91 -1.77 -1.90
C ILE A 160 -13.70 -2.39 -2.63
N LYS A 161 -13.59 -2.24 -3.95
CA LYS A 161 -12.46 -2.82 -4.72
C LYS A 161 -11.09 -2.30 -4.23
N PRO A 162 -10.85 -0.98 -4.08
CA PRO A 162 -9.63 -0.49 -3.45
C PRO A 162 -9.44 -1.00 -2.02
N LEU A 163 -10.50 -1.07 -1.21
CA LEU A 163 -10.41 -1.61 0.15
C LEU A 163 -9.91 -3.06 0.15
N LEU A 164 -10.37 -3.90 -0.77
CA LEU A 164 -9.92 -5.29 -0.89
C LEU A 164 -8.43 -5.39 -1.27
N HIS A 165 -7.96 -4.56 -2.22
CA HIS A 165 -6.54 -4.50 -2.56
C HIS A 165 -5.70 -4.07 -1.36
N ILE A 166 -6.11 -3.01 -0.66
CA ILE A 166 -5.44 -2.52 0.54
C ILE A 166 -5.39 -3.62 1.61
N THR A 167 -6.53 -4.25 1.88
CA THR A 167 -6.65 -5.30 2.91
C THR A 167 -5.78 -6.50 2.59
N ARG A 168 -5.76 -6.96 1.32
CA ARG A 168 -4.91 -8.07 0.87
C ARG A 168 -3.44 -7.80 1.17
N VAL A 169 -2.96 -6.60 0.82
CA VAL A 169 -1.58 -6.20 1.07
C VAL A 169 -1.30 -6.15 2.58
N ARG A 170 -2.17 -5.52 3.38
CA ARG A 170 -2.00 -5.47 4.84
C ARG A 170 -1.92 -6.87 5.46
N CYS A 171 -2.80 -7.78 5.05
CA CYS A 171 -2.75 -9.17 5.53
C CYS A 171 -1.45 -9.89 5.16
N LEU A 172 -0.90 -9.64 3.96
CA LEU A 172 0.40 -10.19 3.57
C LEU A 172 1.52 -9.61 4.44
N THR A 173 1.52 -8.30 4.67
CA THR A 173 2.46 -7.60 5.53
C THR A 173 2.44 -8.12 6.97
N ASP A 174 1.26 -8.23 7.57
CA ASP A 174 1.10 -8.68 8.96
C ASP A 174 1.66 -10.10 9.13
N ARG A 175 1.39 -10.99 8.16
CA ARG A 175 1.94 -12.36 8.15
C ARG A 175 3.45 -12.39 8.06
N LEU A 176 4.06 -11.45 7.32
CA LEU A 176 5.51 -11.34 7.19
C LEU A 176 6.16 -10.79 8.46
N ASN A 177 5.57 -9.76 9.06
CA ASN A 177 6.05 -9.18 10.31
C ASN A 177 5.98 -10.18 11.48
N ILE A 178 4.95 -11.03 11.52
CA ILE A 178 4.87 -12.13 12.52
C ILE A 178 6.00 -13.14 12.34
N LYS A 179 6.41 -13.46 11.10
CA LYS A 179 7.49 -14.41 10.84
C LYS A 179 8.86 -13.84 11.21
N ILE A 180 9.12 -12.58 10.83
CA ILE A 180 10.40 -11.91 11.11
C ILE A 180 10.62 -11.74 12.63
N ASN A 181 9.57 -11.50 13.41
CA ASN A 181 9.68 -11.35 14.87
C ASN A 181 9.76 -12.68 15.65
N LYS A 182 9.74 -13.82 14.97
CA LYS A 182 9.86 -15.17 15.57
C LYS A 182 11.22 -15.83 15.31
N GLU A 183 12.04 -15.24 14.47
CA GLU A 183 13.42 -15.63 14.17
C GLU A 183 14.40 -14.71 14.91
#